data_AF-A0A1I0HMK3-F1
#
_entry.id   AF-A0A1I0HMK3-F1
#
_cell.length_a   1.000
_cell.length_b   1.000
_cell.length_c   1.000
_cell.angle_alpha   90.00
_cell.angle_beta   90.00
_cell.angle_gamma   90.00
#
_symmetry.space_group_name_H-M   'P 1'
#
loop_
_entity.id
_entity.type
_entity.pdbx_description
1 polymer ?
#
loop_
_entity_poly.entity_id
_entity_poly.type
_entity_poly.pdbx_seq_one_letter_code
_entity_poly.pdbx_strand_id
1 'polypeptide(L)'
;MPASEFETELKNYYEQKRQSQLTSKIGQAADLMRETLLLCAVYDEVFDETITPDQSIRDDVDTLRSHVQNSEFDMIESKIEAVLDQLEAERDNAREKLQIELHGIEDRISGFRSLNKRISEVEEGRINKLFDAVDSLDDVPINEEQEFERLENGVREDARAFVQELETVESDLFEGFRGSDIEEQVRSLLQGDTLYLTQPQREEITALRESQLGPYLTLSLEGE
;
A
#
# COMPACT_ATOMS: atom_id res chain seq x y z
N MET A 1 -0.67 46.09 -40.87
CA MET A 1 0.31 45.01 -40.69
C MET A 1 0.32 44.16 -41.93
N PRO A 2 1.48 43.85 -42.52
CA PRO A 2 1.56 42.89 -43.61
C PRO A 2 1.11 41.51 -43.11
N ALA A 3 0.35 40.78 -43.91
CA ALA A 3 -0.22 39.47 -43.56
C ALA A 3 0.86 38.45 -43.12
N SER A 4 2.10 38.59 -43.60
CA SER A 4 3.22 37.70 -43.26
C SER A 4 3.74 37.85 -41.82
N GLU A 5 3.69 39.06 -41.23
CA GLU A 5 4.08 39.25 -39.83
C GLU A 5 3.04 38.63 -38.89
N PHE A 6 1.75 38.80 -39.21
CA PHE A 6 0.66 38.19 -38.47
C PHE A 6 0.69 36.65 -38.56
N GLU A 7 0.89 36.07 -39.75
CA GLU A 7 1.04 34.61 -39.92
C GLU A 7 2.25 34.05 -39.14
N THR A 8 3.34 34.80 -39.06
CA THR A 8 4.53 34.40 -38.30
C THR A 8 4.29 34.47 -36.79
N GLU A 9 3.67 35.54 -36.28
CA GLU A 9 3.27 35.66 -34.87
C GLU A 9 2.30 34.54 -34.46
N LEU A 10 1.33 34.23 -35.32
CA LEU A 10 0.33 33.21 -35.06
C LEU A 10 0.95 31.81 -35.01
N LYS A 11 1.90 31.52 -35.90
CA LYS A 11 2.68 30.27 -35.89
C LYS A 11 3.53 30.14 -34.63
N ASN A 12 4.24 31.20 -34.24
CA ASN A 12 5.05 31.21 -33.02
C ASN A 12 4.20 31.00 -31.76
N TYR A 13 3.03 31.63 -31.69
CA TYR A 13 2.09 31.45 -30.58
C TYR A 13 1.59 30.00 -30.49
N TYR A 14 1.24 29.38 -31.63
CA TYR A 14 0.85 27.97 -31.68
C TYR A 14 1.98 27.04 -31.25
N GLU A 15 3.20 27.25 -31.73
CA GLU A 15 4.37 26.46 -31.34
C GLU A 15 4.65 26.57 -29.83
N GLN A 16 4.55 27.79 -29.27
CA GLN A 16 4.73 28.02 -27.83
C GLN A 16 3.64 27.33 -26.99
N LYS A 17 2.38 27.40 -27.43
CA LYS A 17 1.27 26.70 -26.76
C LYS A 17 1.43 25.19 -26.82
N ARG A 18 1.83 24.65 -27.98
CA ARG A 18 2.11 23.23 -28.17
C ARG A 18 3.22 22.74 -27.25
N GLN A 19 4.35 23.46 -27.18
CA GLN A 19 5.44 23.13 -26.26
C GLN A 19 4.99 23.12 -24.81
N SER A 20 4.23 24.14 -24.38
CA SER A 20 3.69 24.19 -23.02
C SER A 20 2.78 23.01 -22.68
N GLN A 21 1.94 22.57 -23.63
CA GLN A 21 1.07 21.40 -23.44
C GLN A 21 1.88 20.12 -23.34
N LEU A 22 2.89 19.93 -24.20
CA LEU A 22 3.74 18.75 -24.13
C LEU A 22 4.53 18.69 -22.82
N THR A 23 5.07 19.81 -22.35
CA THR A 23 5.74 19.88 -21.04
C THR A 23 4.80 19.49 -19.91
N SER A 24 3.55 19.97 -19.93
CA SER A 24 2.53 19.58 -18.94
C SER A 24 2.29 18.07 -18.93
N LYS A 25 2.17 17.44 -20.10
CA LYS A 25 1.94 15.99 -20.22
C LYS A 25 3.15 15.17 -19.80
N ILE A 26 4.36 15.65 -20.09
CA ILE A 26 5.60 15.01 -19.61
C ILE A 26 5.66 15.05 -18.07
N GLY A 27 5.27 16.18 -17.47
CA GLY A 27 5.14 16.30 -16.02
C GLY A 27 4.17 15.26 -15.44
N GLN A 28 2.97 15.16 -16.03
CA GLN A 28 1.98 14.14 -15.64
C GLN A 28 2.53 12.70 -15.75
N ALA A 29 3.26 12.38 -16.83
CA ALA A 29 3.87 11.06 -16.99
C ALA A 29 4.93 10.79 -15.91
N ALA A 30 5.73 11.81 -15.55
CA ALA A 30 6.70 11.69 -14.47
C ALA A 30 6.02 11.47 -13.12
N ASP A 31 4.93 12.18 -12.84
CA ASP A 31 4.21 12.06 -11.57
C ASP A 31 3.50 10.72 -11.43
N LEU A 32 2.86 10.22 -12.49
CA LEU A 32 2.28 8.88 -12.50
C LEU A 32 3.36 7.82 -12.25
N MET A 33 4.50 7.92 -12.93
CA MET A 33 5.61 6.98 -12.71
C MET A 33 6.15 7.05 -11.27
N ARG A 34 6.26 8.26 -10.70
CA ARG A 34 6.67 8.45 -9.30
C ARG A 34 5.66 7.80 -8.35
N GLU A 35 4.37 8.06 -8.55
CA GLU A 35 3.29 7.48 -7.75
C GLU A 35 3.34 5.96 -7.78
N THR A 36 3.44 5.36 -8.96
CA THR A 36 3.56 3.90 -9.10
C THR A 36 4.78 3.36 -8.36
N LEU A 37 5.95 4.01 -8.47
CA LEU A 37 7.16 3.56 -7.78
C LEU A 37 7.06 3.70 -6.26
N LEU A 38 6.42 4.75 -5.75
CA LEU A 38 6.18 4.91 -4.31
C LEU A 38 5.23 3.82 -3.79
N LEU A 39 4.16 3.51 -4.52
CA LEU A 39 3.25 2.41 -4.18
C LEU A 39 3.98 1.06 -4.15
N CYS A 40 4.85 0.79 -5.13
CA CYS A 40 5.71 -0.40 -5.10
C CYS A 40 6.63 -0.40 -3.87
N ALA A 41 7.23 0.74 -3.52
CA ALA A 41 8.10 0.83 -2.35
C ALA A 41 7.35 0.56 -1.03
N VAL A 42 6.09 0.98 -0.90
CA VAL A 42 5.23 0.58 0.24
C VAL A 42 5.08 -0.93 0.26
N TYR A 43 4.66 -1.50 -0.88
CA TYR A 43 4.38 -2.94 -0.96
C TYR A 43 5.61 -3.78 -0.61
N ASP A 44 6.77 -3.41 -1.15
CA ASP A 44 8.05 -4.08 -0.91
C ASP A 44 8.39 -4.12 0.59
N GLU A 45 8.15 -3.04 1.33
CA GLU A 45 8.44 -2.99 2.77
C GLU A 45 7.37 -3.68 3.62
N VAL A 46 6.11 -3.69 3.20
CA VAL A 46 5.00 -4.30 3.97
C VAL A 46 4.94 -5.81 3.80
N PHE A 47 5.17 -6.33 2.59
CA PHE A 47 4.89 -7.74 2.25
C PHE A 47 6.14 -8.61 2.02
N ASP A 48 7.35 -8.05 2.13
CA ASP A 48 8.62 -8.76 1.82
C ASP A 48 8.61 -9.40 0.40
N GLU A 49 7.84 -8.80 -0.51
CA GLU A 49 7.67 -9.21 -1.89
C GLU A 49 7.92 -8.00 -2.79
N THR A 50 8.70 -8.17 -3.86
CA THR A 50 9.00 -7.06 -4.76
C THR A 50 8.01 -7.00 -5.91
N ILE A 51 7.30 -5.86 -6.04
CA ILE A 51 6.60 -5.53 -7.28
C ILE A 51 7.33 -4.44 -8.04
N THR A 52 7.37 -4.61 -9.35
CA THR A 52 7.99 -3.66 -10.26
C THR A 52 7.06 -3.33 -11.41
N PRO A 53 7.06 -2.07 -11.87
CA PRO A 53 6.37 -1.71 -13.10
C PRO A 53 6.80 -2.60 -14.28
N ASP A 54 5.86 -2.88 -15.18
CA ASP A 54 6.13 -3.65 -16.40
C ASP A 54 7.33 -3.08 -17.18
N GLN A 55 8.18 -3.98 -17.68
CA GLN A 55 9.35 -3.63 -18.47
C GLN A 55 8.98 -2.85 -19.73
N SER A 56 7.84 -3.17 -20.36
CA SER A 56 7.38 -2.43 -21.54
C SER A 56 7.18 -0.94 -21.24
N ILE A 57 6.57 -0.63 -20.09
CA ILE A 57 6.30 0.75 -19.68
C ILE A 57 7.59 1.48 -19.35
N ARG A 58 8.55 0.80 -18.70
CA ARG A 58 9.88 1.36 -18.43
C ARG A 58 10.61 1.71 -19.73
N ASP A 59 10.58 0.83 -20.72
CA ASP A 59 11.19 1.06 -22.03
C ASP A 59 10.51 2.24 -22.77
N ASP A 60 9.20 2.38 -22.66
CA ASP A 60 8.43 3.48 -23.23
C ASP A 60 8.72 4.82 -22.55
N VAL A 61 8.86 4.84 -21.22
CA VAL A 61 9.29 6.03 -20.45
C VAL A 61 10.74 6.41 -20.77
N ASP A 62 11.66 5.46 -20.89
CA ASP A 62 13.04 5.73 -21.28
C ASP A 62 13.14 6.27 -22.72
N THR A 63 12.30 5.76 -23.61
CA THR A 63 12.16 6.27 -24.99
C THR A 63 11.63 7.70 -24.97
N LEU A 64 10.60 7.97 -24.17
CA LEU A 64 10.04 9.32 -24.01
C LEU A 64 11.10 10.29 -23.44
N ARG A 65 11.87 9.87 -22.43
CA ARG A 65 12.98 10.65 -21.86
C ARG A 65 14.02 11.01 -22.93
N SER A 66 14.36 10.05 -23.79
CA SER A 66 15.32 10.26 -24.88
C SER A 66 14.82 11.31 -25.88
N HIS A 67 13.54 11.26 -26.26
CA HIS A 67 12.93 12.27 -27.13
C HIS A 67 12.90 13.66 -26.47
N VAL A 68 12.65 13.74 -25.16
CA VAL A 68 12.71 15.01 -24.39
C VAL A 68 14.12 15.60 -24.42
N GLN A 69 15.15 14.80 -24.17
CA GLN A 69 16.56 15.25 -24.18
C GLN A 69 17.00 15.78 -25.54
N ASN A 70 16.49 15.19 -26.63
CA ASN A 70 16.80 15.60 -28.00
C ASN A 70 15.88 16.72 -28.53
N SER A 71 14.93 17.23 -27.72
CA SER A 71 13.94 18.23 -28.14
C SER A 71 13.06 17.79 -29.32
N GLU A 72 12.79 16.48 -29.43
CA GLU A 72 12.01 15.87 -30.51
C GLU A 72 10.50 15.95 -30.23
N PHE A 73 9.95 17.17 -30.14
CA PHE A 73 8.56 17.42 -29.73
C PHE A 73 7.50 16.72 -30.60
N ASP A 74 7.76 16.53 -31.89
CA ASP A 74 6.86 15.79 -32.79
C ASP A 74 6.74 14.31 -32.38
N MET A 75 7.85 13.69 -31.96
CA MET A 75 7.87 12.30 -31.51
C MET A 75 7.17 12.16 -30.16
N ILE A 76 7.41 13.11 -29.24
CA ILE A 76 6.75 13.17 -27.94
C ILE A 76 5.24 13.26 -28.12
N GLU A 77 4.76 14.19 -28.96
CA GLU A 77 3.33 14.38 -29.20
C GLU A 77 2.65 13.12 -29.73
N SER A 78 3.34 12.35 -30.58
CA SER A 78 2.78 11.12 -31.15
C SER A 78 2.66 9.96 -30.17
N LYS A 79 3.39 9.99 -29.04
CA LYS A 79 3.50 8.86 -28.10
C LYS A 79 2.96 9.16 -26.71
N ILE A 80 3.01 10.41 -26.26
CA ILE A 80 2.80 10.78 -24.85
C ILE A 80 1.44 10.33 -24.30
N GLU A 81 0.37 10.38 -25.10
CA GLU A 81 -0.96 9.92 -24.66
C GLU A 81 -0.98 8.42 -24.38
N ALA A 82 -0.41 7.60 -25.27
CA ALA A 82 -0.36 6.15 -25.06
C ALA A 82 0.49 5.78 -23.83
N VAL A 83 1.60 6.51 -23.60
CA VAL A 83 2.43 6.31 -22.41
C VAL A 83 1.68 6.71 -21.14
N LEU A 84 0.92 7.81 -21.17
CA LEU A 84 0.09 8.22 -20.05
C LEU A 84 -0.97 7.16 -19.72
N ASP A 85 -1.71 6.67 -20.72
CA ASP A 85 -2.73 5.63 -20.53
C ASP A 85 -2.14 4.35 -19.89
N GLN A 86 -0.95 3.95 -20.33
CA GLN A 86 -0.23 2.80 -19.76
C GLN A 86 0.21 3.06 -18.32
N LEU A 87 0.75 4.24 -18.03
CA LEU A 87 1.19 4.61 -16.68
C LEU A 87 0.01 4.70 -15.70
N GLU A 88 -1.13 5.23 -16.13
CA GLU A 88 -2.36 5.25 -15.33
C GLU A 88 -2.82 3.83 -15.01
N ALA A 89 -2.85 2.94 -16.00
CA ALA A 89 -3.22 1.54 -15.79
C ALA A 89 -2.24 0.81 -14.86
N GLU A 90 -0.94 1.08 -14.97
CA GLU A 90 0.08 0.48 -14.11
C GLU A 90 -0.02 0.99 -12.67
N ARG A 91 -0.24 2.30 -12.51
CA ARG A 91 -0.50 2.92 -11.21
C ARG A 91 -1.71 2.30 -10.54
N ASP A 92 -2.81 2.18 -11.28
CA ASP A 92 -4.05 1.59 -10.78
C ASP A 92 -3.86 0.11 -10.40
N ASN A 93 -3.11 -0.67 -11.19
CA ASN A 93 -2.77 -2.06 -10.87
C ASN A 93 -1.91 -2.18 -9.60
N ALA A 94 -0.89 -1.35 -9.45
CA ALA A 94 -0.05 -1.31 -8.25
C ALA A 94 -0.87 -0.95 -7.01
N ARG A 95 -1.75 0.06 -7.11
CA ARG A 95 -2.66 0.46 -6.03
C ARG A 95 -3.65 -0.66 -5.69
N GLU A 96 -4.27 -1.29 -6.69
CA GLU A 96 -5.24 -2.38 -6.46
C GLU A 96 -4.58 -3.55 -5.73
N LYS A 97 -3.38 -3.97 -6.15
CA LYS A 97 -2.62 -5.02 -5.46
C LYS A 97 -2.32 -4.65 -4.01
N LEU A 98 -1.85 -3.43 -3.78
CA LEU A 98 -1.58 -2.94 -2.43
C LEU A 98 -2.85 -2.97 -1.58
N GLN A 99 -3.97 -2.42 -2.07
CA GLN A 99 -5.23 -2.37 -1.33
C GLN A 99 -5.79 -3.75 -0.98
N ILE A 100 -5.69 -4.73 -1.89
CA ILE A 100 -6.14 -6.11 -1.62
C ILE A 100 -5.38 -6.69 -0.42
N GLU A 101 -4.07 -6.50 -0.37
CA GLU A 101 -3.25 -7.05 0.70
C GLU A 101 -3.40 -6.23 2.00
N LEU A 102 -3.52 -4.90 1.91
CA LEU A 102 -3.82 -4.04 3.07
C LEU A 102 -5.15 -4.42 3.72
N HIS A 103 -6.16 -4.81 2.94
CA HIS A 103 -7.43 -5.30 3.49
C HIS A 103 -7.25 -6.56 4.36
N GLY A 104 -6.36 -7.47 3.97
CA GLY A 104 -5.99 -8.61 4.81
C GLY A 104 -5.34 -8.20 6.13
N ILE A 105 -4.56 -7.12 6.12
CA ILE A 105 -3.97 -6.54 7.34
C ILE A 105 -5.03 -5.84 8.20
N GLU A 106 -5.98 -5.11 7.61
CA GLU A 106 -7.11 -4.51 8.32
C GLU A 106 -7.96 -5.55 9.06
N ASP A 107 -8.23 -6.69 8.40
CA ASP A 107 -8.92 -7.83 9.02
C ASP A 107 -8.13 -8.37 10.20
N ARG A 108 -6.81 -8.47 10.07
CA ARG A 108 -5.91 -8.89 11.15
C ARG A 108 -5.92 -7.90 12.32
N ILE A 109 -5.86 -6.60 12.06
CA ILE A 109 -5.94 -5.54 13.10
C ILE A 109 -7.32 -5.57 13.77
N SER A 110 -8.39 -5.87 13.03
CA SER A 110 -9.73 -6.11 13.58
C SER A 110 -9.75 -7.31 14.53
N GLY A 111 -9.05 -8.39 14.17
CA GLY A 111 -8.78 -9.54 15.03
C GLY A 111 -8.05 -9.14 16.31
N PHE A 112 -6.99 -8.32 16.21
CA PHE A 112 -6.28 -7.77 17.38
C PHE A 112 -7.21 -7.00 18.30
N ARG A 113 -8.08 -6.15 17.74
CA ARG A 113 -9.05 -5.39 18.52
C ARG A 113 -10.06 -6.30 19.22
N SER A 114 -10.56 -7.33 18.53
CA SER A 114 -11.53 -8.28 19.08
C SER A 114 -10.93 -9.09 20.24
N LEU A 115 -9.70 -9.58 20.06
CA LEU A 115 -8.94 -10.28 21.10
C LEU A 115 -8.65 -9.35 22.30
N ASN A 116 -8.15 -8.15 22.03
CA ASN A 116 -7.74 -7.21 23.07
C ASN A 116 -8.91 -6.73 23.95
N LYS A 117 -10.14 -6.67 23.43
CA LYS A 117 -11.34 -6.40 24.25
C LYS A 117 -11.58 -7.44 25.34
N ARG A 118 -11.04 -8.66 25.19
CA ARG A 118 -11.18 -9.77 26.15
C ARG A 118 -10.02 -9.82 27.12
N ILE A 119 -8.79 -9.60 26.64
CA ILE A 119 -7.57 -9.79 27.43
C ILE A 119 -6.99 -8.49 27.99
N SER A 120 -7.25 -7.34 27.35
CA SER A 120 -6.80 -6.00 27.76
C SER A 120 -5.29 -5.85 27.94
N GLU A 121 -4.49 -6.58 27.15
CA GLU A 121 -3.02 -6.57 27.22
C GLU A 121 -2.40 -5.35 26.51
N VAL A 122 -3.05 -4.84 25.46
CA VAL A 122 -2.57 -3.69 24.68
C VAL A 122 -3.48 -2.48 24.88
N GLU A 123 -2.92 -1.28 24.92
CA GLU A 123 -3.72 -0.05 24.95
C GLU A 123 -4.55 0.09 23.66
N GLU A 124 -5.87 0.30 23.75
CA GLU A 124 -6.74 0.43 22.56
C GLU A 124 -6.26 1.54 21.61
N GLY A 125 -5.63 2.60 22.14
CA GLY A 125 -5.03 3.67 21.35
C GLY A 125 -3.92 3.21 20.39
N ARG A 126 -3.17 2.15 20.73
CA ARG A 126 -2.15 1.57 19.83
C ARG A 126 -2.80 0.83 18.65
N ILE A 127 -3.85 0.07 18.92
CA ILE A 127 -4.60 -0.64 17.87
C ILE A 127 -5.30 0.36 16.94
N ASN A 128 -5.87 1.45 17.47
CA ASN A 128 -6.46 2.50 16.64
C ASN A 128 -5.42 3.19 15.74
N LYS A 129 -4.20 3.43 16.23
CA LYS A 129 -3.11 3.96 15.40
C LYS A 129 -2.72 3.03 14.26
N LEU A 130 -2.82 1.71 14.45
CA LEU A 130 -2.60 0.75 13.36
C LEU A 130 -3.69 0.86 12.29
N PHE A 131 -4.96 1.09 12.67
CA PHE A 131 -6.02 1.38 11.69
C PHE A 131 -5.76 2.69 10.94
N ASP A 132 -5.39 3.75 11.64
CA ASP A 132 -5.10 5.04 10.99
C ASP A 132 -3.88 4.92 10.05
N ALA A 133 -2.87 4.13 10.45
CA ALA A 133 -1.68 3.91 9.66
C ALA A 133 -1.97 3.07 8.40
N VAL A 134 -2.67 1.93 8.54
CA VAL A 134 -2.96 1.05 7.39
C VAL A 134 -3.79 1.75 6.32
N ASP A 135 -4.76 2.59 6.73
CA ASP A 135 -5.60 3.41 5.83
C ASP A 135 -4.79 4.51 5.10
N SER A 136 -3.62 4.87 5.62
CA SER A 136 -2.75 5.90 5.02
C SER A 136 -1.66 5.35 4.09
N LEU A 137 -1.45 4.02 4.06
CA LEU A 137 -0.32 3.43 3.33
C LEU A 137 -0.45 3.50 1.80
N ASP A 138 -1.65 3.67 1.26
CA ASP A 138 -1.87 3.83 -0.19
C ASP A 138 -1.95 5.30 -0.65
N ASP A 139 -1.90 6.25 0.29
CA ASP A 139 -1.86 7.71 0.06
C ASP A 139 -0.42 8.23 -0.03
N VAL A 140 0.26 7.89 -1.13
CA VAL A 140 1.66 8.27 -1.34
C VAL A 140 1.81 9.75 -1.77
N PRO A 141 2.72 10.52 -1.14
CA PRO A 141 2.86 11.94 -1.43
C PRO A 141 3.56 12.18 -2.78
N ILE A 142 2.90 12.91 -3.68
CA ILE A 142 3.50 13.42 -4.91
C ILE A 142 3.84 14.90 -4.74
N ASN A 143 5.13 15.22 -4.73
CA ASN A 143 5.62 16.59 -4.69
C ASN A 143 6.77 16.78 -5.68
N GLU A 144 6.49 17.49 -6.77
CA GLU A 144 7.47 17.78 -7.84
C GLU A 144 8.69 18.56 -7.36
N GLU A 145 8.59 19.31 -6.26
CA GLU A 145 9.68 20.11 -5.69
C GLU A 145 10.64 19.28 -4.83
N GLN A 146 10.24 18.07 -4.42
CA GLN A 146 11.07 17.18 -3.62
C GLN A 146 11.85 16.18 -4.47
N GLU A 147 13.04 15.84 -4.00
CA GLU A 147 13.84 14.76 -4.58
C GLU A 147 13.10 13.43 -4.39
N PHE A 148 12.91 12.67 -5.46
CA PHE A 148 12.21 11.39 -5.43
C PHE A 148 12.78 10.43 -4.38
N GLU A 149 14.11 10.35 -4.27
CA GLU A 149 14.78 9.52 -3.26
C GLU A 149 14.37 9.87 -1.82
N ARG A 150 14.04 11.13 -1.52
CA ARG A 150 13.55 11.52 -0.19
C ARG A 150 12.11 11.05 0.03
N LEU A 151 11.26 11.18 -0.98
CA LEU A 151 9.88 10.67 -0.93
C LEU A 151 9.89 9.15 -0.75
N GLU A 152 10.69 8.45 -1.55
CA GLU A 152 10.82 6.99 -1.48
C GLU A 152 11.33 6.53 -0.12
N ASN A 153 12.38 7.16 0.41
CA ASN A 153 12.89 6.82 1.74
C ASN A 153 11.85 7.10 2.85
N GLY A 154 11.09 8.19 2.76
CA GLY A 154 10.04 8.52 3.73
C GLY A 154 8.92 7.47 3.73
N VAL A 155 8.41 7.13 2.55
CA VAL A 155 7.37 6.10 2.39
C VAL A 155 7.84 4.73 2.90
N ARG A 156 9.10 4.36 2.63
CA ARG A 156 9.69 3.13 3.16
C ARG A 156 9.84 3.15 4.69
N GLU A 157 10.22 4.29 5.26
CA GLU A 157 10.35 4.46 6.70
C GLU A 157 9.00 4.33 7.41
N ASP A 158 7.96 4.96 6.86
CA ASP A 158 6.60 4.89 7.38
C ASP A 158 6.04 3.45 7.29
N ALA A 159 6.20 2.79 6.14
CA ALA A 159 5.80 1.39 5.95
C ALA A 159 6.52 0.45 6.94
N ARG A 160 7.83 0.63 7.13
CA ARG A 160 8.60 -0.18 8.07
C ARG A 160 8.20 0.07 9.52
N ALA A 161 7.95 1.33 9.89
CA ALA A 161 7.47 1.68 11.22
C ALA A 161 6.09 1.05 11.50
N PHE A 162 5.21 1.02 10.50
CA PHE A 162 3.93 0.32 10.57
C PHE A 162 4.11 -1.18 10.81
N VAL A 163 4.93 -1.86 10.00
CA VAL A 163 5.18 -3.31 10.16
C VAL A 163 5.73 -3.63 11.55
N GLN A 164 6.70 -2.84 12.04
CA GLN A 164 7.27 -3.02 13.38
C GLN A 164 6.22 -2.86 14.50
N GLU A 165 5.34 -1.87 14.40
CA GLU A 165 4.27 -1.68 15.38
C GLU A 165 3.24 -2.81 15.29
N LEU A 166 2.90 -3.28 14.09
CA LEU A 166 1.99 -4.41 13.86
C LEU A 166 2.52 -5.68 14.54
N GLU A 167 3.80 -6.01 14.32
CA GLU A 167 4.47 -7.16 14.93
C GLU A 167 4.59 -7.01 16.46
N THR A 168 4.84 -5.80 16.96
CA THR A 168 4.93 -5.53 18.40
C THR A 168 3.57 -5.73 19.06
N VAL A 169 2.50 -5.14 18.52
CA VAL A 169 1.14 -5.30 19.03
C VAL A 169 0.72 -6.77 18.99
N GLU A 170 1.05 -7.49 17.93
CA GLU A 170 0.81 -8.93 17.88
C GLU A 170 1.58 -9.65 19.00
N SER A 171 2.89 -9.44 19.12
CA SER A 171 3.71 -10.10 20.13
C SER A 171 3.16 -9.86 21.54
N ASP A 172 2.76 -8.63 21.86
CA ASP A 172 2.19 -8.25 23.16
C ASP A 172 0.86 -8.99 23.41
N LEU A 173 -0.04 -9.05 22.42
CA LEU A 173 -1.32 -9.76 22.55
C LEU A 173 -1.16 -11.27 22.76
N PHE A 174 -0.12 -11.86 22.17
CA PHE A 174 0.13 -13.29 22.24
C PHE A 174 1.08 -13.72 23.37
N GLU A 175 1.70 -12.78 24.10
CA GLU A 175 2.72 -13.09 25.10
C GLU A 175 2.21 -14.08 26.16
N GLY A 176 0.99 -13.87 26.67
CA GLY A 176 0.35 -14.74 27.67
C GLY A 176 0.00 -16.15 27.18
N PHE A 177 0.03 -16.39 25.87
CA PHE A 177 -0.29 -17.68 25.24
C PHE A 177 0.94 -18.38 24.66
N ARG A 178 2.09 -17.72 24.62
CA ARG A 178 3.30 -18.22 23.96
C ARG A 178 3.78 -19.54 24.59
N GLY A 179 3.92 -20.58 23.78
CA GLY A 179 4.34 -21.91 24.21
C GLY A 179 3.28 -22.69 24.99
N SER A 180 2.03 -22.20 25.02
CA SER A 180 0.89 -22.95 25.56
C SER A 180 0.27 -23.86 24.49
N ASP A 181 -0.45 -24.89 24.94
CA ASP A 181 -1.17 -25.83 24.05
C ASP A 181 -2.30 -25.16 23.23
N ILE A 182 -2.59 -23.88 23.49
CA ILE A 182 -3.69 -23.12 22.88
C ILE A 182 -3.21 -21.99 21.97
N GLU A 183 -1.89 -21.81 21.80
CA GLU A 183 -1.32 -20.69 21.03
C GLU A 183 -1.88 -20.63 19.60
N GLU A 184 -1.92 -21.75 18.89
CA GLU A 184 -2.40 -21.82 17.51
C GLU A 184 -3.91 -21.50 17.42
N GLN A 185 -4.69 -21.96 18.39
CA GLN A 185 -6.12 -21.72 18.47
C GLN A 185 -6.39 -20.23 18.73
N VAL A 186 -5.63 -19.59 19.61
CA VAL A 186 -5.75 -18.13 19.82
C VAL A 186 -5.32 -17.37 18.57
N ARG A 187 -4.30 -17.85 17.82
CA ARG A 187 -3.92 -17.22 16.53
C ARG A 187 -5.03 -17.33 15.50
N SER A 188 -5.80 -18.42 15.49
CA SER A 188 -6.95 -18.57 14.58
C SER A 188 -8.09 -17.57 14.85
N LEU A 189 -8.17 -16.98 16.06
CA LEU A 189 -9.13 -15.92 16.37
C LEU A 189 -8.89 -14.62 15.59
N LEU A 190 -7.70 -14.44 15.03
CA LEU A 190 -7.41 -13.28 14.19
C LEU A 190 -8.15 -13.34 12.85
N GLN A 191 -8.57 -14.54 12.41
CA GLN A 191 -9.26 -14.76 11.14
C GLN A 191 -10.79 -14.76 11.29
N GLY A 192 -11.33 -14.52 12.49
CA GLY A 192 -12.76 -14.44 12.72
C GLY A 192 -13.17 -14.36 14.19
N ASP A 193 -14.38 -13.86 14.46
CA ASP A 193 -14.86 -13.57 15.82
C ASP A 193 -15.14 -14.82 16.68
N THR A 194 -15.29 -15.99 16.05
CA THR A 194 -15.74 -17.23 16.70
C THR A 194 -14.67 -18.31 16.65
N LEU A 195 -14.21 -18.76 17.82
CA LEU A 195 -13.33 -19.91 17.97
C LEU A 195 -14.13 -21.20 17.72
N TYR A 196 -13.86 -21.89 16.63
CA TYR A 196 -14.40 -23.24 16.40
C TYR A 196 -13.36 -24.28 16.78
N LEU A 197 -13.51 -24.89 17.95
CA LEU A 197 -12.69 -26.03 18.36
C LEU A 197 -13.35 -27.32 17.87
N THR A 198 -12.78 -27.90 16.82
CA THR A 198 -13.24 -29.21 16.33
C THR A 198 -12.51 -30.29 17.12
N GLN A 199 -13.18 -30.88 18.13
CA GLN A 199 -12.65 -31.93 19.00
C GLN A 199 -11.39 -31.53 19.82
N PRO A 200 -11.48 -30.51 20.69
CA PRO A 200 -10.33 -30.11 21.49
C PRO A 200 -9.89 -31.21 22.46
N GLN A 201 -8.58 -31.40 22.61
CA GLN A 201 -8.03 -32.32 23.60
C GLN A 201 -8.31 -31.81 25.03
N ARG A 202 -8.22 -32.70 26.03
CA ARG A 202 -8.50 -32.31 27.43
C ARG A 202 -7.53 -31.23 27.92
N GLU A 203 -6.28 -31.34 27.51
CA GLU A 203 -5.20 -30.43 27.80
C GLU A 203 -5.51 -29.02 27.23
N GLU A 204 -5.99 -28.94 25.99
CA GLU A 204 -6.43 -27.69 25.35
C GLU A 204 -7.65 -27.05 26.04
N ILE A 205 -8.64 -27.87 26.42
CA ILE A 205 -9.83 -27.39 27.15
C ILE A 205 -9.42 -26.79 28.51
N THR A 206 -8.51 -27.46 29.22
CA THR A 206 -8.01 -26.97 30.51
C THR A 206 -7.20 -25.69 30.31
N ALA A 207 -6.28 -25.66 29.36
CA ALA A 207 -5.48 -24.47 29.05
C ALA A 207 -6.35 -23.27 28.66
N LEU A 208 -7.41 -23.46 27.85
CA LEU A 208 -8.35 -22.39 27.50
C LEU A 208 -9.10 -21.85 28.72
N ARG A 209 -9.56 -22.74 29.61
CA ARG A 209 -10.26 -22.34 30.86
C ARG A 209 -9.36 -21.59 31.82
N GLU A 210 -8.09 -21.98 31.89
CA GLU A 210 -7.10 -21.37 32.79
C GLU A 210 -6.47 -20.11 32.18
N SER A 211 -6.60 -19.91 30.87
CA SER A 211 -6.13 -18.71 30.18
C SER A 211 -6.99 -17.48 30.46
N GLN A 212 -6.48 -16.31 30.07
CA GLN A 212 -7.21 -15.04 30.13
C GLN A 212 -8.50 -15.03 29.31
N LEU A 213 -8.65 -15.95 28.36
CA LEU A 213 -9.87 -16.13 27.56
C LEU A 213 -10.94 -16.94 28.30
N GLY A 214 -10.57 -17.72 29.32
CA GLY A 214 -11.47 -18.60 30.07
C GLY A 214 -12.80 -17.96 30.49
N PRO A 215 -12.80 -16.73 31.07
CA PRO A 215 -14.03 -16.03 31.44
C PRO A 215 -14.96 -15.67 30.28
N TYR A 216 -14.44 -15.62 29.05
CA TYR A 216 -15.13 -15.15 27.85
C TYR A 216 -15.49 -16.29 26.88
N LEU A 217 -15.11 -17.52 27.18
CA LEU A 217 -15.38 -18.69 26.33
C LEU A 217 -16.68 -19.37 26.76
N THR A 218 -17.61 -19.50 25.81
CA THR A 218 -18.73 -20.44 25.94
C THR A 218 -18.32 -21.74 25.26
N LEU A 219 -17.81 -22.70 26.04
CA LEU A 219 -17.48 -24.03 25.53
C LEU A 219 -18.76 -24.84 25.38
N SER A 220 -19.32 -24.86 24.17
CA SER A 220 -20.36 -25.81 23.78
C SER A 220 -19.69 -27.04 23.18
N LEU A 221 -19.71 -28.16 23.91
CA LEU A 221 -19.31 -29.46 23.37
C LEU A 221 -20.47 -29.97 22.51
N GLU A 222 -20.33 -29.99 21.18
CA GLU A 222 -21.25 -30.76 20.33
C GLU A 222 -20.88 -32.25 20.42
N GLY A 223 -21.68 -33.01 21.17
CA GLY A 223 -21.59 -34.47 21.22
C GLY A 223 -21.91 -35.08 22.59
N GLU A 224 -23.20 -35.20 22.91
CA GLU A 224 -23.77 -36.41 23.53
C GLU A 224 -24.87 -36.95 22.62
#